data_AF-A0A936TVD5-F1
#
_entry.id   AF-A0A936TVD5-F1
#
_cell.length_a   1.000
_cell.length_b   1.000
_cell.length_c   1.000
_cell.angle_alpha   90.00
_cell.angle_beta   90.00
_cell.angle_gamma   90.00
#
_symmetry.space_group_name_H-M   'P 1'
#
loop_
_entity.id
_entity.type
_entity.pdbx_description
1 polymer ?
#
loop_
_entity_poly.entity_id
_entity_poly.type
_entity_poly.pdbx_seq_one_letter_code
_entity_poly.pdbx_strand_id
1 'polypeptide(L)'
;MRESGGALHESIRRLPVAVATDVPFVLVSHGPNGLGAISSGGTAVGAPTRANELENADSDTTFVSNGPIEIAGSEFDDVVTWLPAGLLFSRMLQAGVCVKTSACP
;
A
#
# COMPACT_ATOMS: atom_id res chain seq x y z
N MET A 1 44.90 -3.80 -48.53
CA MET A 1 43.56 -4.26 -48.12
C MET A 1 43.67 -4.68 -46.66
N ARG A 2 43.40 -3.83 -45.66
CA ARG A 2 42.08 -3.47 -45.08
C ARG A 2 41.25 -4.68 -44.68
N GLU A 3 41.13 -4.91 -43.36
CA GLU A 3 39.90 -5.13 -42.56
C GLU A 3 40.29 -4.88 -41.09
N SER A 4 40.16 -3.68 -40.50
CA SER A 4 38.98 -2.96 -39.98
C SER A 4 38.15 -3.70 -38.93
N GLY A 5 38.34 -3.32 -37.66
CA GLY A 5 37.23 -2.97 -36.77
C GLY A 5 36.57 -4.10 -36.01
N GLY A 6 37.17 -4.54 -34.91
CA GLY A 6 36.47 -5.26 -33.85
C GLY A 6 35.41 -4.35 -33.22
N ALA A 7 34.14 -4.59 -33.55
CA ALA A 7 33.02 -3.94 -32.91
C ALA A 7 32.97 -4.37 -31.44
N LEU A 8 33.28 -3.43 -30.54
CA LEU A 8 32.97 -3.55 -29.13
C LEU A 8 31.44 -3.63 -29.04
N HIS A 9 30.93 -4.81 -28.69
CA HIS A 9 29.52 -5.03 -28.40
C HIS A 9 29.20 -4.32 -27.07
N GLU A 10 28.96 -3.01 -27.15
CA GLU A 10 28.50 -2.21 -26.03
C GLU A 10 27.08 -2.68 -25.70
N SER A 11 27.01 -3.61 -24.76
CA SER A 11 25.75 -4.12 -24.23
C SER A 11 25.03 -2.95 -23.57
N ILE A 12 24.02 -2.41 -24.26
CA ILE A 12 23.12 -1.36 -23.74
C ILE A 12 22.46 -1.94 -22.48
N ARG A 13 23.04 -1.66 -21.31
CA ARG A 13 22.35 -1.84 -20.04
C ARG A 13 21.21 -0.83 -20.03
N ARG A 14 20.01 -1.29 -20.36
CA ARG A 14 18.78 -0.58 -19.99
C ARG A 14 18.78 -0.48 -18.47
N LEU A 15 19.17 0.69 -17.95
CA LEU A 15 18.90 1.03 -16.57
C LEU A 15 17.38 1.04 -16.41
N PRO A 16 16.82 0.44 -15.35
CA PRO A 16 15.40 0.51 -15.11
C PRO A 16 15.00 1.99 -15.06
N VAL A 17 14.03 2.38 -15.89
CA VAL A 17 13.45 3.72 -15.80
C VAL A 17 12.59 3.71 -14.54
N ALA A 18 12.93 4.57 -13.57
CA ALA A 18 12.07 4.76 -12.41
C ALA A 18 10.80 5.47 -12.91
N VAL A 19 9.67 4.77 -12.89
CA VAL A 19 8.38 5.33 -13.35
C VAL A 19 7.83 6.34 -12.32
N ALA A 20 8.27 6.23 -11.06
CA ALA A 20 8.09 7.25 -10.02
C ALA A 20 9.13 7.03 -8.91
N THR A 21 9.67 8.12 -8.35
CA THR A 21 10.69 8.08 -7.29
C THR A 21 10.14 8.46 -5.91
N ASP A 22 9.01 9.15 -5.86
CA ASP A 22 8.39 9.66 -4.63
C ASP A 22 6.91 9.26 -4.58
N VAL A 23 6.64 7.95 -4.61
CA VAL A 23 5.27 7.44 -4.49
C VAL A 23 4.88 7.44 -3.01
N PRO A 24 3.87 8.23 -2.58
CA PRO A 24 3.34 8.11 -1.24
C PRO A 24 2.56 6.80 -1.10
N PHE A 25 2.49 6.28 0.12
CA PHE A 25 1.61 5.16 0.46
C PHE A 25 0.58 5.61 1.48
N VAL A 26 -0.67 5.17 1.30
CA VAL A 26 -1.75 5.32 2.27
C VAL A 26 -2.00 3.99 2.96
N LEU A 27 -2.01 4.04 4.29
CA LEU A 27 -2.57 2.99 5.13
C LEU A 27 -3.98 3.40 5.53
N VAL A 28 -4.97 2.56 5.20
CA VAL A 28 -6.35 2.67 5.69
C VAL A 28 -6.64 1.49 6.62
N SER A 29 -7.23 1.78 7.78
CA SER A 29 -7.84 0.80 8.66
C SER A 29 -9.34 1.08 8.73
N HIS A 30 -10.18 0.09 8.43
CA HIS A 30 -11.65 0.20 8.46
C HIS A 30 -12.26 0.07 9.88
N GLY A 31 -11.49 0.49 10.89
CA GLY A 31 -11.91 0.42 12.29
C GLY A 31 -12.38 -0.96 12.80
N PRO A 32 -12.97 -0.98 14.03
CA PRO A 32 -13.62 -2.16 14.60
C PRO A 32 -14.84 -2.69 13.83
N ASN A 33 -15.61 -1.84 13.15
CA ASN A 33 -16.79 -2.29 12.41
C ASN A 33 -16.41 -3.06 11.12
N GLY A 34 -15.24 -2.75 10.54
CA GLY A 34 -14.66 -3.39 9.38
C GLY A 34 -15.41 -3.16 8.07
N LEU A 35 -16.38 -2.24 8.02
CA LEU A 35 -17.18 -1.99 6.82
C LEU A 35 -16.28 -1.53 5.66
N GLY A 36 -16.49 -2.10 4.47
CA GLY A 36 -15.64 -1.85 3.30
C GLY A 36 -14.32 -2.65 3.28
N ALA A 37 -13.95 -3.34 4.38
CA ALA A 37 -12.74 -4.13 4.44
C ALA A 37 -12.87 -5.49 3.75
N ILE A 38 -11.71 -6.11 3.48
CA ILE A 38 -11.60 -7.55 3.27
C ILE A 38 -11.13 -8.19 4.58
N SER A 39 -11.91 -9.13 5.12
CA SER A 39 -11.55 -9.86 6.34
C SER A 39 -10.32 -10.75 6.14
N SER A 40 -9.73 -11.22 7.24
CA SER A 40 -8.60 -12.17 7.20
C SER A 40 -8.92 -13.49 6.48
N GLY A 41 -10.21 -13.85 6.36
CA GLY A 41 -10.68 -14.98 5.56
C GLY A 41 -10.85 -14.69 4.06
N GLY A 42 -10.47 -13.49 3.59
CA GLY A 42 -10.62 -13.08 2.19
C GLY A 42 -12.05 -12.71 1.79
N THR A 43 -12.97 -12.61 2.74
CA THR A 43 -14.37 -12.25 2.48
C THR A 43 -14.56 -10.75 2.67
N ALA A 44 -15.19 -10.08 1.69
CA ALA A 44 -15.58 -8.69 1.81
C ALA A 44 -16.60 -8.50 2.94
N VAL A 45 -16.35 -7.52 3.79
CA VAL A 45 -17.29 -7.04 4.79
C VAL A 45 -18.28 -6.09 4.10
N GLY A 46 -19.49 -5.95 4.64
CA GLY A 46 -20.53 -5.10 4.04
C GLY A 46 -20.03 -3.68 3.76
N ALA A 47 -20.58 -3.05 2.71
CA ALA A 47 -20.21 -1.68 2.37
C ALA A 47 -20.66 -0.69 3.47
N PRO A 48 -19.85 0.33 3.76
CA PRO A 48 -20.25 1.41 4.65
C PRO A 48 -21.40 2.22 4.03
N THR A 49 -22.18 2.88 4.88
CA THR A 49 -23.34 3.68 4.43
C THR A 49 -23.11 5.19 4.54
N ARG A 50 -22.05 5.60 5.23
CA ARG A 50 -21.74 7.01 5.51
C ARG A 50 -20.70 7.51 4.54
N ALA A 51 -20.87 8.76 4.10
CA ALA A 51 -20.07 9.35 3.02
C ALA A 51 -18.56 9.25 3.27
N ASN A 52 -18.09 9.52 4.49
CA ASN A 52 -16.67 9.49 4.80
C ASN A 52 -16.08 8.07 4.83
N GLU A 53 -16.81 7.08 5.37
CA GLU A 53 -16.36 5.68 5.33
C GLU A 53 -16.47 5.11 3.91
N LEU A 54 -17.48 5.53 3.15
CA LEU A 54 -17.66 5.16 1.75
C LEU A 54 -16.51 5.64 0.88
N GLU A 55 -16.07 6.88 1.07
CA GLU A 55 -14.89 7.44 0.41
C GLU A 55 -13.66 6.56 0.67
N ASN A 56 -13.42 6.17 1.92
CA ASN A 56 -12.25 5.36 2.29
C ASN A 56 -12.33 3.90 1.80
N ALA A 57 -13.47 3.46 1.26
CA ALA A 57 -13.71 2.10 0.80
C ALA A 57 -13.92 2.01 -0.73
N ASP A 58 -13.80 3.13 -1.45
CA ASP A 58 -13.98 3.14 -2.91
C ASP A 58 -12.69 2.79 -3.67
N SER A 59 -12.71 2.97 -4.99
CA SER A 59 -11.63 2.56 -5.89
C SER A 59 -10.70 3.68 -6.34
N ASP A 60 -10.77 4.86 -5.75
CA ASP A 60 -9.94 6.00 -6.12
C ASP A 60 -8.75 6.24 -5.15
N THR A 61 -8.08 7.38 -5.27
CA THR A 61 -6.88 7.74 -4.47
C THR A 61 -7.14 8.88 -3.49
N THR A 62 -8.40 9.17 -3.22
CA THR A 62 -8.89 10.21 -2.34
C THR A 62 -9.32 9.55 -1.04
N PHE A 63 -8.93 10.14 0.09
CA PHE A 63 -9.18 9.56 1.40
C PHE A 63 -9.57 10.67 2.37
N VAL A 64 -10.50 10.37 3.27
CA VAL A 64 -11.00 11.29 4.28
C VAL A 64 -10.55 10.82 5.66
N SER A 65 -10.01 11.76 6.43
CA SER A 65 -9.70 11.58 7.85
C SER A 65 -10.63 12.45 8.68
N ASN A 66 -11.21 11.86 9.72
CA ASN A 66 -12.06 12.55 10.67
C ASN A 66 -11.81 12.00 12.09
N GLY A 67 -12.29 12.72 13.11
CA GLY A 67 -12.34 12.17 14.47
C GLY A 67 -13.34 11.01 14.57
N PRO A 68 -13.14 10.08 15.53
CA PRO A 68 -14.05 8.96 15.69
C PRO A 68 -15.46 9.42 16.06
N ILE A 69 -16.48 8.81 15.45
CA ILE A 69 -17.89 9.07 15.73
C ILE A 69 -18.54 7.76 16.17
N GLU A 70 -19.09 7.75 17.38
CA GLU A 70 -19.69 6.56 18.03
C GLU A 70 -21.23 6.61 18.03
N ILE A 71 -21.81 7.32 17.07
CA ILE A 71 -23.27 7.48 16.98
C ILE A 71 -23.83 6.33 16.15
N ALA A 72 -24.72 5.56 16.76
CA ALA A 72 -25.38 4.43 16.12
C ALA A 72 -25.93 4.77 14.72
N GLY A 73 -25.46 4.05 13.73
CA GLY A 73 -25.80 4.21 12.33
C GLY A 73 -25.14 5.40 11.64
N SER A 74 -24.35 6.24 12.30
CA SER A 74 -23.55 7.35 11.72
C SER A 74 -22.09 7.28 12.18
N GLU A 75 -21.59 6.08 12.36
CA GLU A 75 -20.25 5.82 12.86
C GLU A 75 -19.18 6.28 11.87
N PHE A 76 -18.00 6.57 12.40
CA PHE A 76 -16.77 6.74 11.64
C PHE A 76 -15.64 6.27 12.55
N ASP A 77 -15.06 5.12 12.24
CA ASP A 77 -13.95 4.50 12.99
C ASP A 77 -12.73 4.23 12.10
N ASP A 78 -12.76 4.70 10.86
CA ASP A 78 -11.65 4.63 9.92
C ASP A 78 -10.44 5.45 10.37
N VAL A 79 -9.25 4.90 10.12
CA VAL A 79 -7.98 5.60 10.32
C VAL A 79 -7.20 5.61 9.00
N VAL A 80 -6.89 6.81 8.51
CA VAL A 80 -6.07 7.03 7.32
C VAL A 80 -4.72 7.62 7.75
N THR A 81 -3.61 7.05 7.27
CA THR A 81 -2.26 7.57 7.50
C THR A 81 -1.43 7.54 6.24
N TRP A 82 -0.81 8.68 5.91
CA TRP A 82 0.14 8.81 4.81
C TRP A 82 1.56 8.51 5.29
N LEU A 83 2.23 7.58 4.60
CA LEU A 83 3.59 7.16 4.93
C LEU A 83 4.53 7.44 3.74
N PRO A 84 5.78 7.89 4.00
CA PRO A 84 6.79 7.97 2.96
C PRO A 84 7.25 6.57 2.55
N ALA A 85 7.61 6.40 1.27
CA ALA A 85 8.00 5.11 0.70
C ALA A 85 9.13 4.40 1.49
N GLY A 86 10.15 5.14 1.92
CA GLY A 86 11.26 4.59 2.69
C GLY A 86 10.83 3.93 4.01
N LEU A 87 9.78 4.44 4.66
CA LEU A 87 9.23 3.86 5.86
C LEU A 87 8.50 2.55 5.54
N LEU A 88 7.69 2.52 4.48
CA LEU A 88 7.00 1.31 4.03
C LEU A 88 8.01 0.18 3.73
N PHE A 89 9.04 0.46 2.94
CA PHE A 89 10.08 -0.52 2.62
C PHE A 89 10.78 -1.05 3.87
N SER A 90 11.10 -0.17 4.82
CA SER A 90 11.71 -0.57 6.09
C SER A 90 10.82 -1.53 6.89
N ARG A 91 9.48 -1.37 6.84
CA ARG A 91 8.53 -2.28 7.52
C ARG A 91 8.36 -3.60 6.78
N MET A 92 8.28 -3.59 5.45
CA MET A 92 8.19 -4.80 4.63
C MET A 92 9.42 -5.70 4.78
N LEU A 93 10.62 -5.10 4.80
CA LEU A 93 11.86 -5.84 5.04
C LEU A 93 11.86 -6.54 6.41
N GLN A 94 11.39 -5.86 7.46
CA GLN A 94 11.27 -6.47 8.79
C GLN A 94 10.24 -7.60 8.83
N ALA A 95 9.10 -7.43 8.14
CA ALA A 95 8.05 -8.46 8.10
C ALA A 95 8.49 -9.71 7.32
N GLY A 96 9.29 -9.56 6.26
CA GLY A 96 9.79 -10.67 5.45
C GLY A 96 11.02 -11.38 6.03
N VAL A 97 11.72 -10.79 7.00
CA VAL A 97 12.83 -11.45 7.68
C VAL A 97 12.28 -12.39 8.74
N CYS A 98 12.22 -13.67 8.41
CA CYS A 98 12.13 -14.73 9.42
C CYS A 98 13.45 -14.72 10.22
N VAL A 99 13.46 -14.01 11.36
CA VAL A 99 14.58 -14.11 12.30
C VAL A 99 14.57 -15.52 12.84
N LYS A 100 15.67 -16.26 12.65
CA LYS A 100 15.85 -17.69 12.94
C LYS A 100 15.61 -18.09 14.42
N THR A 101 15.21 -17.16 15.28
CA THR A 101 15.09 -17.33 16.73
C THR A 101 13.66 -17.35 17.28
N SER A 102 12.63 -17.19 16.45
CA SER A 102 11.25 -17.39 16.92
C SER A 102 10.36 -17.85 15.77
N ALA A 103 9.72 -19.00 15.99
CA ALA A 103 8.82 -19.72 15.09
C ALA A 103 8.06 -18.83 14.10
N CYS A 104 8.23 -19.15 12.81
CA CYS A 104 7.32 -18.74 11.75
C CYS A 104 6.08 -19.67 11.82
N PRO A 105 4.84 -19.16 11.72
CA PRO A 105 3.65 -20.02 11.67
C PRO A 105 3.61 -20.91 10.43
#